data_AF-A0A5R1Z356-F1
#
_entry.id   AF-A0A5R1Z356-F1
#
_cell.length_a   1.000
_cell.length_b   1.000
_cell.length_c   1.000
_cell.angle_alpha   90.00
_cell.angle_beta   90.00
_cell.angle_gamma   90.00
#
_symmetry.space_group_name_H-M   'P 1'
#
loop_
_entity.id
_entity.type
_entity.pdbx_description
1 polymer ?
#
loop_
_entity_poly.entity_id
_entity_poly.type
_entity_poly.pdbx_seq_one_letter_code
_entity_poly.pdbx_strand_id
1 'polypeptide(L)'
;AEPGFILSPFRCAYYRPPPRHNRIVNHLIYPIPDPAMPFLGVHLTRMIDGSVTVGPNAVLALKREGYRKRDVSFTDTLEIFRSAGIRRVLQNHLLSGLGEMKNSLCKSGYLRRVQKYCPSLTVNDLQPWPAGVRAQAVSPDGKLIDDFLFVTTPRSIHTCNAPSPAATSAIPIGAHIVSKVQALRASQSNPGRTLRAARSVDALHAAFTR
;
A
#
# COMPACT_ATOMS: atom_id res chain seq x y z
N ALA A 1 -15.32 20.38 -4.35
CA ALA A 1 -14.31 20.75 -3.35
C ALA A 1 -13.10 19.86 -3.56
N GLU A 2 -11.88 20.42 -3.57
CA GLU A 2 -10.68 19.60 -3.54
C GLU A 2 -10.65 18.79 -2.24
N PRO A 3 -10.31 17.50 -2.30
CA PRO A 3 -10.52 16.59 -1.17
C PRO A 3 -9.49 16.79 -0.03
N GLY A 4 -8.56 17.74 -0.18
CA GLY A 4 -7.61 18.11 0.87
C GLY A 4 -6.50 17.08 1.10
N PHE A 5 -6.14 16.28 0.10
CA PHE A 5 -4.99 15.37 0.13
C PHE A 5 -4.52 15.05 -1.30
N ILE A 6 -3.32 14.47 -1.41
CA ILE A 6 -2.78 13.89 -2.64
C ILE A 6 -2.40 12.44 -2.43
N LEU A 7 -2.52 11.60 -3.47
CA LEU A 7 -2.03 10.22 -3.45
C LEU A 7 -0.58 10.16 -3.90
N SER A 8 0.29 9.69 -3.01
CA SER A 8 1.69 9.45 -3.27
C SER A 8 1.95 7.95 -3.47
N PRO A 9 2.52 7.51 -4.60
CA PRO A 9 2.80 6.10 -4.85
C PRO A 9 4.10 5.68 -4.17
N PHE A 10 4.04 4.71 -3.26
CA PHE A 10 5.22 4.09 -2.66
C PHE A 10 5.40 2.67 -3.20
N ARG A 11 6.47 2.44 -3.95
CA ARG A 11 6.84 1.12 -4.48
C ARG A 11 7.48 0.28 -3.38
N CYS A 12 6.90 -0.88 -3.15
CA CYS A 12 7.30 -1.87 -2.17
C CYS A 12 8.05 -3.01 -2.86
N ALA A 13 9.36 -3.15 -2.67
CA ALA A 13 10.14 -4.20 -3.32
C ALA A 13 10.32 -5.43 -2.41
N TYR A 14 10.27 -6.60 -3.05
CA TYR A 14 10.36 -7.91 -2.40
C TYR A 14 11.42 -8.77 -3.09
N TYR A 15 11.90 -9.78 -2.38
CA TYR A 15 12.70 -10.87 -2.91
C TYR A 15 12.13 -12.21 -2.46
N ARG A 16 12.47 -13.26 -3.22
CA ARG A 16 12.11 -14.64 -2.89
C ARG A 16 13.37 -15.48 -2.75
N PRO A 17 13.68 -16.00 -1.56
CA PRO A 17 14.69 -17.03 -1.38
C PRO A 17 14.40 -18.28 -2.22
N PRO A 18 15.44 -18.99 -2.69
CA PRO A 18 15.27 -20.25 -3.42
C PRO A 18 14.59 -21.31 -2.54
N PRO A 19 13.96 -22.35 -3.13
CA PRO A 19 13.17 -23.34 -2.39
C PRO A 19 13.89 -24.03 -1.22
N ARG A 20 15.23 -24.16 -1.27
CA ARG A 20 16.05 -24.67 -0.16
C ARG A 20 15.86 -23.90 1.16
N HIS A 21 15.41 -22.65 1.09
CA HIS A 21 15.17 -21.77 2.23
C HIS A 21 13.68 -21.68 2.64
N ASN A 22 12.78 -22.50 2.09
CA ASN A 22 11.36 -22.47 2.44
C ASN A 22 11.06 -22.79 3.93
N ARG A 23 12.03 -23.37 4.64
CA ARG A 23 11.97 -23.68 6.08
C ARG A 23 12.95 -22.85 6.91
N ILE A 24 13.49 -21.76 6.35
CA ILE A 24 14.44 -20.89 7.07
C ILE A 24 13.80 -20.21 8.29
N VAL A 25 12.47 -20.06 8.28
CA VAL A 25 11.65 -19.57 9.39
C VAL A 25 10.39 -20.41 9.54
N ASN A 26 9.93 -20.58 10.78
CA ASN A 26 8.66 -21.26 11.09
C ASN A 26 7.47 -20.29 11.14
N HIS A 27 7.73 -19.04 11.49
CA HIS A 27 6.73 -17.97 11.66
C HIS A 27 7.16 -16.70 10.94
N LEU A 28 6.25 -15.73 10.82
CA LEU A 28 6.56 -14.43 10.25
C LEU A 28 7.50 -13.67 11.20
N ILE A 29 8.54 -13.03 10.66
CA ILE A 29 9.48 -12.22 11.44
C ILE A 29 9.33 -10.77 11.02
N TYR A 30 8.98 -9.93 11.99
CA TYR A 30 8.89 -8.48 11.86
C TYR A 30 9.93 -7.82 12.77
N PRO A 31 10.78 -6.91 12.24
CA PRO A 31 11.63 -6.11 13.10
C PRO A 31 10.76 -5.10 13.86
N ILE A 32 11.28 -4.65 14.99
CA ILE A 32 10.63 -3.59 15.76
C ILE A 32 10.49 -2.34 14.86
N PRO A 33 9.29 -1.75 14.75
CA PRO A 33 9.08 -0.53 13.98
C PRO A 33 9.97 0.61 14.49
N ASP A 34 10.57 1.36 13.57
CA ASP A 34 11.26 2.61 13.89
C ASP A 34 10.26 3.77 13.75
N PRO A 35 9.95 4.52 14.82
CA PRO A 35 9.01 5.64 14.77
C PRO A 35 9.41 6.76 13.79
N ALA A 36 10.70 6.87 13.43
CA ALA A 36 11.18 7.84 12.45
C ALA A 36 10.90 7.42 10.99
N MET A 37 10.49 6.16 10.78
CA MET A 37 10.24 5.58 9.47
C MET A 37 8.74 5.54 9.15
N PRO A 38 8.32 6.00 7.96
CA PRO A 38 6.91 5.97 7.56
C PRO A 38 6.40 4.56 7.20
N PHE A 39 7.30 3.59 7.02
CA PHE A 39 6.96 2.23 6.66
C PHE A 39 7.72 1.23 7.52
N LEU A 40 7.09 0.09 7.73
CA LEU A 40 7.66 -1.02 8.47
C LEU A 40 8.86 -1.60 7.73
N GLY A 41 9.85 -2.07 8.48
CA GLY A 41 11.10 -2.59 7.94
C GLY A 41 10.92 -3.84 7.07
N VAL A 42 12.04 -4.47 6.71
CA VAL A 42 12.02 -5.69 5.91
C VAL A 42 11.52 -6.87 6.77
N HIS A 43 10.56 -7.66 6.29
CA HIS A 43 10.04 -8.85 6.97
C HIS A 43 10.48 -10.15 6.30
N LEU A 44 10.40 -11.25 7.04
CA LEU A 44 10.35 -12.60 6.49
C LEU A 44 8.92 -13.10 6.62
N THR A 45 8.29 -13.36 5.48
CA THR A 45 6.90 -13.83 5.43
C THR A 45 6.85 -15.22 4.86
N ARG A 46 6.25 -16.16 5.58
CA ARG A 46 5.93 -17.49 5.07
C ARG A 46 4.61 -17.42 4.31
N MET A 47 4.64 -17.76 3.04
CA MET A 47 3.50 -17.73 2.13
C MET A 47 2.67 -19.02 2.26
N ILE A 48 1.42 -18.98 1.79
CA ILE A 48 0.48 -20.12 1.85
C ILE A 48 1.01 -21.32 1.06
N ASP A 49 1.74 -21.09 -0.04
CA ASP A 49 2.38 -22.14 -0.85
C ASP A 49 3.64 -22.74 -0.19
N GLY A 50 3.96 -22.31 1.04
CA GLY A 50 5.13 -22.75 1.80
C GLY A 50 6.43 -22.05 1.40
N SER A 51 6.41 -21.15 0.41
CA SER A 51 7.58 -20.32 0.10
C SER A 51 7.81 -19.24 1.16
N VAL A 52 8.99 -18.63 1.13
CA VAL A 52 9.32 -17.48 1.97
C VAL A 52 9.53 -16.26 1.07
N THR A 53 9.05 -15.10 1.49
CA THR A 53 9.37 -13.81 0.88
C THR A 53 10.09 -12.92 1.87
N VAL A 54 10.98 -12.08 1.34
CA VAL A 54 11.72 -11.09 2.09
C VAL A 54 11.25 -9.71 1.62
N GLY A 55 10.75 -8.88 2.54
CA GLY A 55 10.24 -7.55 2.22
C GLY A 55 9.02 -7.10 3.02
N PRO A 56 8.44 -5.96 2.66
CA PRO A 56 8.95 -5.02 1.65
C PRO A 56 10.01 -4.07 2.21
N ASN A 57 10.72 -3.38 1.31
CA ASN A 57 11.15 -2.01 1.58
C ASN A 57 10.32 -1.05 0.73
N ALA A 58 10.11 0.18 1.21
CA ALA A 58 9.24 1.16 0.55
C ALA A 58 10.02 2.39 0.08
N VAL A 59 9.84 2.77 -1.19
CA VAL A 59 10.44 3.97 -1.78
C VAL A 59 9.43 4.73 -2.60
N LEU A 60 9.56 6.05 -2.69
CA LEU A 60 8.70 6.85 -3.58
C LEU A 60 8.85 6.35 -5.03
N ALA A 61 7.72 6.09 -5.70
CA ALA A 61 7.67 5.77 -7.11
C ALA A 61 7.48 7.04 -7.93
N LEU A 62 8.04 7.07 -9.16
CA LEU A 62 7.92 8.20 -10.08
C LEU A 62 6.78 8.00 -11.11
N LYS A 63 5.87 7.07 -10.82
CA LYS A 63 4.67 6.74 -11.59
C LYS A 63 3.64 6.14 -10.64
N ARG A 64 2.36 6.47 -10.81
CA ARG A 64 1.25 5.93 -9.98
C ARG A 64 1.21 4.40 -9.98
N GLU A 65 1.46 3.80 -11.14
CA GLU A 65 1.59 2.34 -11.34
C GLU A 65 3.05 1.95 -11.65
N GLY A 66 3.99 2.53 -10.90
CA GLY A 66 5.42 2.28 -11.07
C GLY A 66 5.86 0.98 -10.40
N TYR A 67 5.54 -0.19 -10.96
CA TYR A 67 5.92 -1.49 -10.39
C TYR A 67 7.40 -1.83 -10.60
N ARG A 68 8.04 -1.28 -11.64
CA ARG A 68 9.47 -1.47 -11.94
C ARG A 68 10.26 -0.23 -11.57
N LYS A 69 11.55 -0.41 -11.26
CA LYS A 69 12.48 0.69 -10.92
C LYS A 69 12.60 1.76 -12.02
N ARG A 70 12.41 1.35 -13.27
CA ARG A 70 12.52 2.21 -14.46
C ARG A 70 11.19 2.85 -14.88
N ASP A 71 10.11 2.55 -14.17
CA ASP A 71 8.80 3.09 -14.51
C ASP A 71 8.74 4.55 -14.02
N VAL A 72 8.84 5.47 -14.97
CA VAL A 72 8.82 6.92 -14.73
C VAL A 72 7.73 7.52 -15.61
N SER A 73 6.94 8.41 -15.03
CA SER A 73 5.95 9.22 -15.73
C SER A 73 6.25 10.68 -15.46
N PHE A 74 6.54 11.45 -16.49
CA PHE A 74 6.86 12.87 -16.35
C PHE A 74 5.70 13.64 -15.70
N THR A 75 4.46 13.34 -16.09
CA THR A 75 3.26 13.99 -15.56
C THR A 75 3.07 13.68 -14.07
N ASP A 76 3.15 12.40 -13.68
CA ASP A 76 2.99 11.99 -12.28
C ASP A 76 4.11 12.57 -11.41
N THR A 77 5.35 12.50 -11.91
CA THR A 77 6.53 13.01 -11.21
C THR A 77 6.40 14.50 -10.93
N LEU A 78 5.96 15.27 -11.94
CA LEU A 78 5.79 16.70 -11.81
C LEU A 78 4.66 17.08 -10.84
N GLU A 79 3.57 16.31 -10.82
CA GLU A 79 2.48 16.48 -9.85
C GLU A 79 2.95 16.20 -8.41
N ILE A 80 3.68 15.10 -8.22
CA ILE A 80 4.28 14.69 -6.95
C ILE A 80 5.19 15.81 -6.40
N PHE A 81 6.11 16.33 -7.22
CA PHE A 81 7.05 17.36 -6.77
C PHE A 81 6.43 18.75 -6.61
N ARG A 82 5.34 19.06 -7.30
CA ARG A 82 4.61 20.33 -7.10
C ARG A 82 3.83 20.36 -5.80
N SER A 83 3.34 19.20 -5.35
CA SER A 83 2.60 19.09 -4.10
C SER A 83 3.43 19.55 -2.89
N ALA A 84 2.87 20.51 -2.14
CA ALA A 84 3.49 20.97 -0.89
C ALA A 84 3.54 19.85 0.17
N GLY A 85 2.49 19.03 0.25
CA GLY A 85 2.41 17.91 1.20
C GLY A 85 3.51 16.88 0.97
N ILE A 86 3.69 16.43 -0.27
CA ILE A 86 4.73 15.45 -0.60
C ILE A 86 6.13 16.03 -0.39
N ARG A 87 6.38 17.28 -0.78
CA ARG A 87 7.66 17.94 -0.51
C ARG A 87 8.00 17.98 0.98
N ARG A 88 7.02 18.27 1.84
CA ARG A 88 7.18 18.25 3.30
C ARG A 88 7.49 16.84 3.81
N VAL A 89 6.80 15.81 3.32
CA VAL A 89 7.12 14.40 3.64
C VAL A 89 8.57 14.09 3.28
N LEU A 90 9.00 14.44 2.07
CA LEU A 90 10.37 14.19 1.61
C LEU A 90 11.41 14.93 2.46
N GLN A 91 11.14 16.18 2.86
CA GLN A 91 12.01 16.95 3.73
C GLN A 91 12.11 16.33 5.14
N ASN A 92 10.98 15.94 5.74
CA ASN A 92 10.93 15.37 7.08
C ASN A 92 11.58 13.98 7.16
N HIS A 93 11.55 13.22 6.07
CA HIS A 93 12.09 11.86 5.98
C HIS A 93 13.24 11.73 4.97
N LEU A 94 14.04 12.79 4.78
CA LEU A 94 15.07 12.81 3.75
C LEU A 94 16.17 11.76 4.00
N LEU A 95 16.69 11.72 5.24
CA LEU A 95 17.75 10.78 5.63
C LEU A 95 17.28 9.32 5.54
N SER A 96 16.09 9.04 6.05
CA SER A 96 15.46 7.72 5.98
C SER A 96 15.13 7.31 4.55
N GLY A 97 14.60 8.22 3.74
CA GLY A 97 14.29 8.02 2.34
C GLY A 97 15.52 7.70 1.50
N LEU A 98 16.63 8.39 1.71
CA LEU A 98 17.92 8.09 1.07
C LEU A 98 18.43 6.70 1.46
N GLY A 99 18.29 6.32 2.73
CA GLY A 99 18.61 4.98 3.21
C GLY A 99 17.78 3.89 2.53
N GLU A 100 16.47 4.09 2.42
CA GLU A 100 15.57 3.15 1.74
C GLU A 100 15.82 3.09 0.22
N MET A 101 16.13 4.23 -0.41
CA MET A 101 16.50 4.28 -1.82
C MET A 101 17.80 3.52 -2.08
N LYS A 102 18.83 3.72 -1.24
CA LYS A 102 20.08 2.97 -1.29
C LYS A 102 19.83 1.48 -1.14
N ASN A 103 19.00 1.06 -0.19
CA ASN A 103 18.67 -0.36 0.02
C ASN A 103 17.80 -0.95 -1.11
N SER A 104 16.97 -0.13 -1.76
CA SER A 104 16.20 -0.56 -2.94
C SER A 104 17.11 -0.80 -4.14
N LEU A 105 18.17 0.00 -4.30
CA LEU A 105 19.13 -0.12 -5.39
C LEU A 105 20.21 -1.18 -5.10
N CYS A 106 20.67 -1.28 -3.85
CA CYS A 106 21.74 -2.18 -3.42
C CYS A 106 21.20 -3.38 -2.62
N LYS A 107 21.21 -4.57 -3.25
CA LYS A 107 20.84 -5.84 -2.61
C LYS A 107 21.64 -6.13 -1.34
N SER A 108 22.92 -5.75 -1.29
CA SER A 108 23.78 -5.99 -0.13
C SER A 108 23.37 -5.19 1.11
N GLY A 109 22.90 -3.94 0.93
CA GLY A 109 22.38 -3.12 2.03
C GLY A 109 21.07 -3.68 2.58
N TYR A 110 20.19 -4.12 1.68
CA TYR A 110 18.96 -4.82 2.02
C TYR A 110 19.24 -6.12 2.80
N LEU A 111 20.16 -6.97 2.31
CA LEU A 111 20.57 -8.20 2.97
C LEU A 111 21.07 -7.97 4.39
N ARG A 112 21.89 -6.93 4.60
CA ARG A 112 22.44 -6.60 5.92
C ARG A 112 21.36 -6.30 6.97
N ARG A 113 20.21 -5.75 6.55
CA ARG A 113 19.08 -5.52 7.47
C ARG A 113 18.43 -6.84 7.90
N VAL A 114 18.29 -7.77 6.95
CA VAL A 114 17.66 -9.08 7.15
C VAL A 114 18.56 -10.01 7.97
N GLN A 115 19.86 -9.96 7.75
CA GLN A 115 20.85 -10.79 8.44
C GLN A 115 20.88 -10.56 9.96
N LYS A 116 20.33 -9.45 10.47
CA LYS A 116 20.17 -9.22 11.91
C LYS A 116 19.32 -10.29 12.59
N TYR A 117 18.36 -10.89 11.86
CA TYR A 117 17.46 -11.91 12.37
C TYR A 117 17.40 -13.17 11.49
N CYS A 118 18.16 -13.21 10.39
CA CYS A 118 18.28 -14.37 9.51
C CYS A 118 19.68 -14.41 8.85
N PRO A 119 20.74 -14.73 9.62
CA PRO A 119 22.14 -14.57 9.19
C PRO A 119 22.57 -15.53 8.07
N SER A 120 21.86 -16.63 7.85
CA SER A 120 22.19 -17.65 6.84
C SER A 120 21.90 -17.22 5.39
N LEU A 121 21.13 -16.15 5.19
CA LEU A 121 20.85 -15.65 3.84
C LEU A 121 22.08 -14.98 3.23
N THR A 122 22.28 -15.23 1.93
CA THR A 122 23.30 -14.60 1.10
C THR A 122 22.67 -13.71 0.04
N VAL A 123 23.49 -12.89 -0.64
CA VAL A 123 23.01 -11.99 -1.71
C VAL A 123 22.42 -12.77 -2.89
N ASN A 124 22.94 -13.97 -3.15
CA ASN A 124 22.50 -14.86 -4.22
C ASN A 124 21.14 -15.50 -3.92
N ASP A 125 20.74 -15.53 -2.65
CA ASP A 125 19.42 -16.01 -2.25
C ASP A 125 18.32 -14.97 -2.51
N LEU A 126 18.66 -13.68 -2.70
CA LEU A 126 17.66 -12.65 -2.99
C LEU A 126 17.25 -12.65 -4.48
N GLN A 127 16.45 -13.65 -4.87
CA GLN A 127 15.89 -13.77 -6.22
C GLN A 127 14.76 -12.76 -6.42
N PRO A 128 14.54 -12.27 -7.66
CA PRO A 128 13.50 -11.28 -7.94
C PRO A 128 12.10 -11.76 -7.54
N TRP A 129 11.30 -10.84 -6.99
CA TRP A 129 9.87 -11.04 -6.74
C TRP A 129 9.09 -9.79 -7.19
N PRO A 130 7.81 -9.92 -7.59
CA PRO A 130 7.00 -8.77 -7.97
C PRO A 130 6.95 -7.70 -6.86
N ALA A 131 7.05 -6.44 -7.25
CA ALA A 131 6.86 -5.32 -6.35
C ALA A 131 5.36 -5.00 -6.21
N GLY A 132 4.99 -4.41 -5.07
CA GLY A 132 3.70 -3.74 -4.90
C GLY A 132 3.84 -2.23 -5.04
N VAL A 133 2.73 -1.52 -5.25
CA VAL A 133 2.67 -0.06 -5.11
C VAL A 133 1.53 0.29 -4.16
N ARG A 134 1.85 1.04 -3.10
CA ARG A 134 0.87 1.56 -2.15
C ARG A 134 0.50 2.99 -2.57
N ALA A 135 -0.79 3.23 -2.78
CA ALA A 135 -1.33 4.57 -2.89
C ALA A 135 -1.52 5.13 -1.47
N GLN A 136 -0.63 6.02 -1.05
CA GLN A 136 -0.65 6.62 0.28
C GLN A 136 -1.22 8.03 0.20
N ALA A 137 -2.31 8.30 0.91
CA ALA A 137 -2.81 9.66 1.02
C ALA A 137 -1.89 10.51 1.91
N VAL A 138 -1.59 11.71 1.42
CA VAL A 138 -0.73 12.71 2.07
C VAL A 138 -1.50 14.01 2.19
N SER A 139 -1.57 14.55 3.40
CA SER A 139 -2.22 15.83 3.66
C SER A 139 -1.37 17.02 3.20
N PRO A 140 -1.93 18.24 3.08
CA PRO A 140 -1.19 19.43 2.67
C PRO A 140 -0.08 19.82 3.67
N ASP A 141 -0.25 19.51 4.96
CA ASP A 141 0.77 19.67 6.01
C ASP A 141 1.88 18.61 5.97
N GLY A 142 1.80 17.63 5.06
CA GLY A 142 2.84 16.61 4.88
C GLY A 142 2.74 15.46 5.87
N LYS A 143 1.54 15.17 6.39
CA LYS A 143 1.28 13.96 7.17
C LYS A 143 0.85 12.84 6.25
N LEU A 144 1.37 11.65 6.51
CA LEU A 144 0.84 10.43 5.92
C LEU A 144 -0.45 10.08 6.66
N ILE A 145 -1.54 9.91 5.93
CA ILE A 145 -2.82 9.54 6.53
C ILE A 145 -2.76 8.04 6.81
N ASP A 146 -2.73 7.67 8.08
CA ASP A 146 -2.55 6.28 8.51
C ASP A 146 -3.87 5.51 8.66
N ASP A 147 -5.01 6.20 8.64
CA ASP A 147 -6.35 5.62 8.74
C ASP A 147 -7.08 5.60 7.40
N PHE A 148 -8.22 4.91 7.35
CA PHE A 148 -9.12 4.93 6.21
C PHE A 148 -9.67 6.33 5.95
N LEU A 149 -9.52 6.80 4.72
CA LEU A 149 -10.03 8.10 4.31
C LEU A 149 -11.19 7.92 3.34
N PHE A 150 -12.36 8.44 3.73
CA PHE A 150 -13.55 8.44 2.90
C PHE A 150 -13.93 9.86 2.50
N VAL A 151 -14.14 10.09 1.21
CA VAL A 151 -14.75 11.32 0.70
C VAL A 151 -16.18 11.01 0.29
N THR A 152 -17.14 11.70 0.88
CA THR A 152 -18.57 11.51 0.58
C THR A 152 -19.09 12.73 -0.18
N THR A 153 -19.74 12.48 -1.30
CA THR A 153 -20.56 13.48 -2.01
C THR A 153 -22.04 13.15 -1.78
N PRO A 154 -22.99 14.01 -2.22
CA PRO A 154 -24.40 13.70 -2.09
C PRO A 154 -24.82 12.35 -2.71
N ARG A 155 -24.06 11.79 -3.65
CA ARG A 155 -24.43 10.55 -4.36
C ARG A 155 -23.32 9.49 -4.45
N SER A 156 -22.15 9.71 -3.85
CA SER A 156 -21.03 8.78 -3.92
C SER A 156 -20.23 8.75 -2.62
N ILE A 157 -19.63 7.59 -2.35
CA ILE A 157 -18.61 7.42 -1.31
C ILE A 157 -17.36 6.92 -2.01
N HIS A 158 -16.25 7.64 -1.81
CA HIS A 158 -14.94 7.31 -2.34
C HIS A 158 -14.07 6.80 -1.19
N THR A 159 -13.54 5.59 -1.33
CA THR A 159 -12.50 5.08 -0.43
C THR A 159 -11.17 5.55 -0.96
N CYS A 160 -10.64 6.62 -0.38
CA CYS A 160 -9.49 7.36 -0.91
C CYS A 160 -8.17 6.91 -0.30
N ASN A 161 -8.18 6.37 0.91
CA ASN A 161 -7.00 5.81 1.55
C ASN A 161 -7.40 4.52 2.26
N ALA A 162 -6.69 3.44 1.98
CA ALA A 162 -6.89 2.13 2.61
C ALA A 162 -5.51 1.52 2.93
N PRO A 163 -4.81 2.08 3.93
CA PRO A 163 -3.46 1.64 4.26
C PRO A 163 -3.47 0.27 4.93
N SER A 164 -2.29 -0.34 5.09
CA SER A 164 -2.15 -1.54 5.92
C SER A 164 -2.72 -1.26 7.32
N PRO A 165 -3.56 -2.14 7.90
CA PRO A 165 -3.82 -3.53 7.51
C PRO A 165 -5.12 -3.78 6.73
N ALA A 166 -5.44 -2.98 5.69
CA ALA A 166 -6.69 -3.07 4.92
C ALA A 166 -7.08 -4.48 4.43
N ALA A 167 -6.12 -5.33 4.07
CA ALA A 167 -6.41 -6.71 3.68
C ALA A 167 -6.97 -7.54 4.85
N THR A 168 -6.39 -7.41 6.04
CA THR A 168 -6.84 -8.11 7.26
C THR A 168 -8.20 -7.59 7.71
N SER A 169 -8.44 -6.29 7.60
CA SER A 169 -9.69 -5.64 8.02
C SER A 169 -10.73 -5.51 6.90
N ALA A 170 -10.56 -6.20 5.76
CA ALA A 170 -11.40 -6.04 4.58
C ALA A 170 -12.89 -6.26 4.86
N ILE A 171 -13.25 -7.26 5.67
CA ILE A 171 -14.65 -7.56 6.01
C ILE A 171 -15.26 -6.45 6.89
N PRO A 172 -14.66 -6.06 8.04
CA PRO A 172 -15.12 -4.91 8.83
C PRO A 172 -15.22 -3.61 8.03
N ILE A 173 -14.23 -3.30 7.17
CA ILE A 173 -14.26 -2.09 6.33
C ILE A 173 -15.40 -2.16 5.33
N GLY A 174 -15.63 -3.33 4.71
CA GLY A 174 -16.76 -3.54 3.81
C GLY A 174 -18.09 -3.24 4.50
N ALA A 175 -18.28 -3.75 5.72
CA ALA A 175 -19.46 -3.46 6.54
C ALA A 175 -19.58 -1.95 6.87
N HIS A 176 -18.46 -1.30 7.19
CA HIS A 176 -18.42 0.14 7.45
C HIS A 176 -18.82 0.98 6.22
N ILE A 177 -18.33 0.61 5.03
CA ILE A 177 -18.70 1.26 3.77
C ILE A 177 -20.20 1.09 3.51
N VAL A 178 -20.75 -0.12 3.69
CA VAL A 178 -22.19 -0.38 3.53
C VAL A 178 -23.01 0.47 4.51
N SER A 179 -22.58 0.59 5.77
CA SER A 179 -23.23 1.46 6.76
C SER A 179 -23.24 2.92 6.31
N LYS A 180 -22.12 3.44 5.78
CA LYS A 180 -22.08 4.81 5.21
C LYS A 180 -23.04 4.97 4.03
N VAL A 181 -23.12 3.97 3.14
CA VAL A 181 -24.06 3.99 2.01
C VAL A 181 -25.51 4.05 2.49
N GLN A 182 -25.86 3.25 3.50
CA GLN A 182 -27.20 3.25 4.09
C GLN A 182 -27.55 4.62 4.71
N ALA A 183 -26.62 5.21 5.47
CA ALA A 183 -26.79 6.55 6.03
C ALA A 183 -26.96 7.63 4.95
N LEU A 184 -26.14 7.58 3.90
CA LEU A 184 -26.25 8.49 2.77
C LEU A 184 -27.63 8.37 2.08
N ARG A 185 -28.10 7.15 1.85
CA ARG A 185 -29.45 6.90 1.29
C ARG A 185 -30.56 7.42 2.20
N ALA A 186 -30.45 7.25 3.52
CA ALA A 186 -31.45 7.75 4.46
C ALA A 186 -31.51 9.29 4.49
N SER A 187 -30.37 9.96 4.31
CA SER A 187 -30.29 11.42 4.22
C SER A 187 -30.82 12.00 2.89
N GLN A 188 -30.99 11.16 1.86
CA GLN A 188 -31.55 11.57 0.58
C GLN A 188 -33.09 11.55 0.65
N SER A 189 -33.72 12.72 0.74
CA SER A 189 -35.15 12.84 0.47
C SER A 189 -35.37 12.77 -1.05
N ASN A 190 -35.63 11.58 -1.58
CA ASN A 190 -35.96 11.42 -2.99
C ASN A 190 -37.22 10.54 -3.14
N PRO A 191 -38.38 11.10 -3.55
CA PRO A 191 -39.62 10.35 -3.71
C PRO A 191 -39.65 9.48 -4.99
N GLY A 192 -38.54 9.35 -5.72
CA GLY A 192 -38.51 8.73 -7.04
C GLY A 192 -37.35 7.75 -7.24
N ARG A 193 -37.71 6.54 -7.68
CA ARG A 193 -36.90 5.34 -7.99
C ARG A 193 -36.32 4.60 -6.78
N THR A 194 -37.15 3.70 -6.26
CA THR A 194 -36.76 2.52 -5.48
C THR A 194 -35.79 1.67 -6.30
N LEU A 195 -34.48 1.88 -6.12
CA LEU A 195 -33.49 0.90 -6.57
C LEU A 195 -33.65 -0.36 -5.71
N ARG A 196 -34.22 -1.41 -6.32
CA ARG A 196 -34.30 -2.75 -5.72
C ARG A 196 -32.88 -3.22 -5.47
N ALA A 197 -32.55 -3.52 -4.21
CA ALA A 197 -31.36 -4.29 -3.90
C ALA A 197 -31.42 -5.59 -4.71
N ALA A 198 -30.37 -5.92 -5.45
CA ALA A 198 -30.24 -7.22 -6.09
C ALA A 198 -30.38 -8.28 -4.99
N ARG A 199 -31.48 -9.06 -5.03
CA ARG A 199 -31.86 -9.98 -3.95
C ARG A 199 -30.96 -11.21 -3.85
N SER A 200 -29.97 -11.37 -4.72
CA SER A 200 -28.96 -12.43 -4.63
C SER A 200 -27.70 -12.06 -5.43
N VAL A 201 -26.59 -12.69 -5.05
CA VAL A 201 -25.26 -12.54 -5.67
C VAL A 201 -25.27 -12.92 -7.16
N ASP A 202 -26.17 -13.83 -7.57
CA ASP A 202 -26.29 -14.30 -8.96
C ASP A 202 -26.70 -13.19 -9.94
N ALA A 203 -27.48 -12.21 -9.48
CA ALA A 203 -27.94 -11.10 -10.32
C ALA A 203 -26.82 -10.11 -10.67
N LEU A 204 -25.74 -10.05 -9.88
CA LEU A 204 -24.57 -9.21 -10.20
C LEU A 204 -23.70 -9.85 -11.29
N HIS A 205 -23.56 -11.18 -11.28
CA HIS A 205 -22.69 -11.86 -12.25
C HIS A 205 -23.19 -11.73 -13.69
N ALA A 206 -24.52 -11.80 -13.89
CA ALA A 206 -25.17 -11.64 -15.20
C ALA A 206 -25.09 -10.21 -15.77
N ALA A 207 -24.88 -9.19 -14.93
CA ALA A 207 -24.77 -7.81 -15.37
C ALA A 207 -23.38 -7.43 -15.89
N PHE A 208 -22.35 -8.22 -15.54
CA PHE A 208 -20.94 -7.96 -15.91
C PHE A 208 -20.39 -8.90 -17.00
N THR A 209 -21.20 -9.81 -17.53
CA THR A 209 -20.81 -10.78 -18.59
C THR A 209 -21.55 -10.59 -19.92
N ARG A 210 -22.07 -9.39 -20.19
CA ARG A 210 -22.52 -8.98 -21.53
C ARG A 210 -21.55 -8.01 -22.17
#